data_AF-A0A534BTK9-F1
#
_entry.id   AF-A0A534BTK9-F1
#
_cell.length_a   1.000
_cell.length_b   1.000
_cell.length_c   1.000
_cell.angle_alpha   90.00
_cell.angle_beta   90.00
_cell.angle_gamma   90.00
#
_symmetry.space_group_name_H-M   'P 1'
#
loop_
_entity.id
_entity.type
_entity.pdbx_description
1 polymer ?
#
loop_
_entity_poly.entity_id
_entity_poly.type
_entity_poly.pdbx_seq_one_letter_code
_entity_poly.pdbx_strand_id
1 'polypeptide(L)'
;MSAAIMLRSFAAVLGCVLGVAAARGETPWTAALTQQALTAGYQATLPPHVSLVLGLAADGKSVPVKQLVTRAEQKVRTFNVSVAHHRDLVIFSVDEGTQATVAYLLAPGGKLRKAVSYQIGAEPRRLTASEARAGFAAEVRYWSGRAHEGVLSPAH
;
A
#
# COMPACT_ATOMS: atom_id res chain seq x y z
N MET A 1 -34.60 41.79 48.10
CA MET A 1 -33.63 42.28 47.09
C MET A 1 -32.24 41.91 47.55
N SER A 2 -31.50 41.19 46.69
CA SER A 2 -30.05 40.86 46.69
C SER A 2 -29.45 40.17 47.93
N ALA A 3 -29.28 38.84 47.90
CA ALA A 3 -28.21 38.07 47.23
C ALA A 3 -26.89 38.08 48.03
N ALA A 4 -26.70 37.02 48.80
CA ALA A 4 -25.52 36.74 49.61
C ALA A 4 -24.30 36.42 48.73
N ILE A 5 -23.19 37.05 49.07
CA ILE A 5 -21.83 36.73 48.61
C ILE A 5 -21.34 35.56 49.45
N MET A 6 -20.98 34.43 48.83
CA MET A 6 -19.81 33.66 49.25
C MET A 6 -19.45 32.55 48.25
N LEU A 7 -18.22 32.68 47.74
CA LEU A 7 -17.20 31.62 47.74
C LEU A 7 -17.49 30.34 46.94
N ARG A 8 -16.73 30.15 45.85
CA ARG A 8 -15.69 29.09 45.78
C ARG A 8 -14.98 29.10 44.45
N SER A 9 -13.70 29.47 44.53
CA SER A 9 -12.66 29.20 43.54
C SER A 9 -12.73 27.76 43.07
N PHE A 10 -12.83 27.53 41.77
CA PHE A 10 -12.45 26.24 41.17
C PHE A 10 -11.42 26.49 40.07
N ALA A 11 -10.32 25.76 40.23
CA ALA A 11 -9.05 25.91 39.57
C ALA A 11 -9.15 25.77 38.04
N ALA A 12 -8.43 26.64 37.36
CA ALA A 12 -7.97 26.43 36.00
C ALA A 12 -7.05 25.21 35.97
N VAL A 13 -7.51 24.10 35.38
CA VAL A 13 -6.61 23.03 34.92
C VAL A 13 -6.46 23.20 33.42
N LEU A 14 -5.43 23.95 33.07
CA LEU A 14 -4.84 24.05 31.74
C LEU A 14 -4.19 22.70 31.43
N GLY A 15 -4.99 21.72 31.02
CA GLY A 15 -4.50 20.42 30.58
C GLY A 15 -4.07 20.48 29.12
N CYS A 16 -2.75 20.59 28.89
CA CYS A 16 -2.12 20.45 27.58
C CYS A 16 -2.68 19.23 26.84
N VAL A 17 -3.56 19.46 25.86
CA VAL A 17 -3.81 18.48 24.80
C VAL A 17 -2.57 18.50 23.93
N LEU A 18 -1.58 17.69 24.32
CA LEU A 18 -0.46 17.31 23.47
C LEU A 18 -1.08 16.77 22.18
N GLY A 19 -0.99 17.59 21.13
CA GLY A 19 -1.21 17.14 19.77
C GLY A 19 -0.24 16.01 19.52
N VAL A 20 -0.72 14.77 19.61
CA VAL A 20 -0.06 13.63 19.00
C VAL A 20 -0.11 13.95 17.51
N ALA A 21 0.93 14.60 17.01
CA ALA A 21 1.22 14.65 15.61
C ALA A 21 1.23 13.18 15.18
N ALA A 22 0.17 12.76 14.49
CA ALA A 22 0.10 11.45 13.90
C ALA A 22 1.29 11.39 12.94
N ALA A 23 2.42 10.86 13.42
CA ALA A 23 3.45 10.32 12.56
C ALA A 23 2.67 9.42 11.62
N ARG A 24 2.54 9.83 10.35
CA ARG A 24 1.86 9.09 9.30
C ARG A 24 2.72 7.85 9.06
N GLY A 25 2.60 6.92 9.99
CA GLY A 25 3.46 5.76 10.15
C GLY A 25 3.20 4.85 8.98
N GLU A 26 4.28 4.38 8.38
CA GLU A 26 4.17 3.35 7.40
C GLU A 26 3.45 2.14 8.04
N THR A 27 2.47 1.54 7.36
CA THR A 27 1.86 0.33 7.89
C THR A 27 2.97 -0.72 8.04
N PRO A 28 3.10 -1.38 9.20
CA PRO A 28 4.25 -2.25 9.48
C PRO A 28 4.51 -3.30 8.39
N TRP A 29 3.44 -3.82 7.79
CA TRP A 29 3.54 -4.81 6.73
C TRP A 29 4.20 -4.27 5.44
N THR A 30 3.98 -3.00 5.08
CA THR A 30 4.62 -2.42 3.88
C THR A 30 6.11 -2.24 4.08
N ALA A 31 6.53 -1.75 5.24
CA ALA A 31 7.94 -1.59 5.58
C ALA A 31 8.67 -2.94 5.56
N ALA A 32 8.10 -3.97 6.20
CA ALA A 32 8.66 -5.32 6.22
C ALA A 32 8.82 -5.91 4.82
N LEU A 33 7.76 -5.87 4.00
CA LEU A 33 7.82 -6.39 2.62
C LEU A 33 8.74 -5.56 1.73
N THR A 34 8.85 -4.25 1.96
CA THR A 34 9.77 -3.39 1.21
C THR A 34 11.21 -3.78 1.50
N GLN A 35 11.57 -3.94 2.78
CA GLN A 35 12.89 -4.40 3.18
C GLN A 35 13.22 -5.78 2.61
N GLN A 36 12.26 -6.71 2.68
CA GLN A 36 12.41 -8.05 2.12
C GLN A 36 12.60 -8.01 0.59
N ALA A 37 11.80 -7.21 -0.13
CA ALA A 37 11.93 -7.04 -1.57
C ALA A 37 13.31 -6.48 -1.94
N LEU A 38 13.77 -5.44 -1.27
CA LEU A 38 15.07 -4.82 -1.55
C LEU A 38 16.23 -5.78 -1.28
N THR A 39 16.15 -6.57 -0.21
CA THR A 39 17.23 -7.49 0.19
C THR A 39 17.27 -8.75 -0.68
N ALA A 40 16.11 -9.40 -0.88
CA ALA A 40 16.04 -10.75 -1.43
C ALA A 40 15.09 -10.88 -2.64
N GLY A 41 14.39 -9.81 -3.03
CA GLY A 41 13.45 -9.84 -4.15
C GLY A 41 14.12 -10.00 -5.51
N TYR A 42 13.39 -10.56 -6.47
CA TYR A 42 13.83 -10.70 -7.84
C TYR A 42 13.96 -9.33 -8.52
N GLN A 43 14.93 -9.19 -9.43
CA GLN A 43 14.97 -8.03 -10.32
C GLN A 43 13.91 -8.21 -11.41
N ALA A 44 13.08 -7.20 -11.60
CA ALA A 44 12.06 -7.19 -12.64
C ALA A 44 11.84 -5.77 -13.17
N THR A 45 10.97 -5.65 -14.16
CA THR A 45 10.59 -4.36 -14.74
C THR A 45 9.09 -4.26 -14.85
N LEU A 46 8.52 -3.14 -14.39
CA LEU A 46 7.13 -2.80 -14.69
C LEU A 46 7.02 -2.49 -16.19
N PRO A 47 6.04 -3.08 -16.90
CA PRO A 47 5.84 -2.78 -18.31
C PRO A 47 5.59 -1.29 -18.57
N PRO A 48 6.08 -0.74 -19.70
CA PRO A 48 5.90 0.65 -20.14
C PRO A 48 4.51 1.23 -19.87
N HIS A 49 3.50 0.50 -20.34
CA HIS A 49 2.12 0.92 -20.26
C HIS A 49 1.61 1.01 -18.82
N VAL A 50 2.00 0.07 -17.94
CA VAL A 50 1.59 0.12 -16.53
C VAL A 50 2.28 1.28 -15.82
N SER A 51 3.56 1.49 -16.06
CA SER A 51 4.31 2.62 -15.51
C SER A 51 3.68 3.96 -15.87
N LEU A 52 3.25 4.12 -17.13
CA LEU A 52 2.57 5.34 -17.59
C LEU A 52 1.23 5.54 -16.88
N VAL A 53 0.34 4.56 -16.92
CA VAL A 53 -1.02 4.72 -16.37
C VAL A 53 -0.98 4.88 -14.85
N LEU A 54 -0.04 4.21 -14.16
CA LEU A 54 0.17 4.42 -12.73
C LEU A 54 0.77 5.80 -12.43
N GLY A 55 1.48 6.41 -13.37
CA GLY A 55 2.15 7.70 -13.22
C GLY A 55 3.53 7.57 -12.57
N LEU A 56 4.19 6.43 -12.78
CA LEU A 56 5.55 6.13 -12.31
C LEU A 56 6.62 6.56 -13.30
N ALA A 57 6.28 6.66 -14.59
CA ALA A 57 7.14 7.18 -15.64
C ALA A 57 6.33 8.07 -16.59
N ALA A 58 6.80 9.31 -16.81
CA ALA A 58 6.09 10.30 -17.63
C ALA A 58 6.15 10.00 -19.13
N ASP A 59 7.20 9.32 -19.57
CA ASP A 59 7.45 8.94 -20.98
C ASP A 59 7.05 7.50 -21.28
N GLY A 60 6.37 6.84 -20.34
CA GLY A 60 5.95 5.44 -20.47
C GLY A 60 7.13 4.48 -20.54
N LYS A 61 8.32 4.82 -20.03
CA LYS A 61 9.40 3.83 -19.91
C LYS A 61 9.08 2.74 -18.90
N SER A 62 9.71 1.58 -19.10
CA SER A 62 9.74 0.53 -18.10
C SER A 62 10.39 1.04 -16.81
N VAL A 63 9.85 0.63 -15.66
CA VAL A 63 10.40 1.02 -14.35
C VAL A 63 11.04 -0.21 -13.70
N PRO A 64 12.36 -0.20 -13.42
CA PRO A 64 13.02 -1.27 -12.68
C PRO A 64 12.45 -1.40 -11.27
N VAL A 65 12.16 -2.64 -10.86
CA VAL A 65 11.60 -2.96 -9.54
C VAL A 65 12.31 -4.15 -8.91
N LYS A 66 12.27 -4.19 -7.58
CA LYS A 66 12.52 -5.39 -6.79
C LYS A 66 11.17 -6.03 -6.46
N GLN A 67 11.02 -7.31 -6.78
CA GLN A 67 9.75 -8.00 -6.77
C GLN A 67 9.76 -9.19 -5.82
N LEU A 68 8.75 -9.26 -4.97
CA LEU A 68 8.33 -10.49 -4.30
C LEU A 68 7.15 -11.09 -5.07
N VAL A 69 7.13 -12.41 -5.21
CA VAL A 69 6.08 -13.13 -5.94
C VAL A 69 5.48 -14.20 -5.03
N THR A 70 4.17 -14.36 -5.13
CA THR A 70 3.45 -15.55 -4.66
C THR A 70 2.54 -16.06 -5.76
N ARG A 71 2.42 -17.38 -5.84
CA ARG A 71 1.50 -18.07 -6.72
C ARG A 71 0.77 -19.10 -5.88
N ALA A 72 -0.54 -19.02 -5.85
CA ALA A 72 -1.39 -19.99 -5.17
C ALA A 72 -2.61 -20.25 -6.06
N GLU A 73 -2.87 -21.52 -6.37
CA GLU A 73 -3.91 -21.94 -7.31
C GLU A 73 -3.78 -21.18 -8.65
N GLN A 74 -4.84 -20.49 -9.10
CA GLN A 74 -4.86 -19.68 -10.31
C GLN A 74 -4.60 -18.19 -10.03
N LYS A 75 -4.03 -17.84 -8.88
CA LYS A 75 -3.79 -16.45 -8.52
C LYS A 75 -2.31 -16.18 -8.27
N VAL A 76 -1.76 -15.27 -9.09
CA VAL A 76 -0.40 -14.75 -8.90
C VAL A 76 -0.50 -13.36 -8.29
N ARG A 77 0.24 -13.12 -7.22
CA ARG A 77 0.36 -11.80 -6.62
C ARG A 77 1.82 -11.39 -6.59
N THR A 78 2.07 -10.12 -6.88
CA THR A 78 3.41 -9.56 -6.76
C THR A 78 3.38 -8.30 -5.93
N PHE A 79 4.43 -8.11 -5.13
CA PHE A 79 4.72 -6.88 -4.40
C PHE A 79 6.01 -6.30 -4.96
N ASN A 80 5.92 -5.12 -5.56
CA ASN A 80 6.99 -4.49 -6.32
C ASN A 80 7.39 -3.19 -5.64
N VAL A 81 8.69 -2.98 -5.52
CA VAL A 81 9.30 -1.75 -5.01
C VAL A 81 10.11 -1.13 -6.14
N SER A 82 9.82 0.12 -6.51
CA SER A 82 10.64 0.85 -7.49
C SER A 82 12.07 0.99 -6.97
N VAL A 83 13.06 0.68 -7.82
CA VAL A 83 14.48 0.81 -7.49
C VAL A 83 14.90 2.28 -7.40
N ALA A 84 14.37 3.13 -8.28
CA ALA A 84 14.69 4.56 -8.27
C ALA A 84 13.99 5.30 -7.12
N HIS A 85 12.81 4.82 -6.71
CA HIS A 85 11.97 5.47 -5.71
C HIS A 85 11.34 4.41 -4.79
N HIS A 86 12.04 4.02 -3.72
CA HIS A 86 11.61 2.93 -2.82
C HIS A 86 10.26 3.16 -2.11
N ARG A 87 9.71 4.37 -2.24
CA ARG A 87 8.42 4.80 -1.71
C ARG A 87 7.25 4.51 -2.66
N ASP A 88 7.54 4.18 -3.91
CA ASP A 88 6.55 3.74 -4.89
C ASP A 88 6.45 2.22 -4.87
N LEU A 89 5.30 1.76 -4.37
CA LEU A 89 4.98 0.35 -4.18
C LEU A 89 3.84 -0.04 -5.11
N VAL A 90 3.99 -1.15 -5.82
CA VAL A 90 2.98 -1.67 -6.74
C VAL A 90 2.62 -3.11 -6.40
N ILE A 91 1.34 -3.37 -6.19
CA ILE A 91 0.82 -4.74 -6.09
C ILE A 91 0.18 -5.11 -7.42
N PHE A 92 0.57 -6.23 -8.02
CA PHE A 92 -0.24 -6.89 -9.03
C PHE A 92 -0.98 -8.08 -8.43
N SER A 93 -2.21 -8.27 -8.89
CA SER A 93 -3.03 -9.46 -8.64
C SER A 93 -3.53 -9.97 -9.98
N VAL A 94 -2.93 -11.04 -10.47
CA VAL A 94 -3.30 -11.73 -11.72
C VAL A 94 -4.18 -12.92 -11.36
N ASP A 95 -5.35 -12.99 -11.97
CA ASP A 95 -6.17 -14.19 -12.06
C ASP A 95 -5.80 -14.90 -13.37
N GLU A 96 -5.14 -16.05 -13.27
CA GLU A 96 -4.62 -16.80 -14.42
C GLU A 96 -5.74 -17.52 -15.20
N GLY A 97 -6.89 -17.78 -14.57
CA GLY A 97 -8.04 -18.40 -15.25
C GLY A 97 -8.75 -17.43 -16.20
N THR A 98 -8.90 -16.19 -15.79
CA THR A 98 -9.54 -15.12 -16.59
C THR A 98 -8.55 -14.21 -17.30
N GLN A 99 -7.25 -14.36 -17.02
CA GLN A 99 -6.17 -13.47 -17.42
C GLN A 99 -6.40 -12.00 -17.01
N ALA A 100 -7.29 -11.77 -16.05
CA ALA A 100 -7.55 -10.45 -15.51
C ALA A 100 -6.45 -10.09 -14.52
N THR A 101 -5.94 -8.87 -14.64
CA THR A 101 -4.99 -8.36 -13.67
C THR A 101 -5.42 -7.01 -13.14
N VAL A 102 -5.17 -6.80 -11.86
CA VAL A 102 -5.31 -5.49 -11.24
C VAL A 102 -3.97 -5.05 -10.69
N ALA A 103 -3.59 -3.80 -10.99
CA ALA A 103 -2.42 -3.15 -10.42
C ALA A 103 -2.86 -2.06 -9.45
N TYR A 104 -2.29 -2.07 -8.24
CA TYR A 104 -2.54 -1.07 -7.21
C TYR A 104 -1.24 -0.30 -6.96
N LEU A 105 -1.26 1.02 -7.08
CA LEU A 105 -0.18 1.90 -6.64
C LEU A 105 -0.48 2.39 -5.22
N LEU A 106 0.49 2.22 -4.34
CA LEU A 106 0.38 2.62 -2.94
C LEU A 106 1.29 3.84 -2.68
N ALA A 107 0.85 4.68 -1.75
CA ALA A 107 1.70 5.64 -1.08
C ALA A 107 2.53 4.94 0.00
N PRO A 108 3.57 5.61 0.51
CA PRO A 108 4.18 5.25 1.78
C PRO A 108 3.12 5.00 2.85
N GLY A 109 3.27 3.89 3.58
CA GLY A 109 2.33 3.44 4.58
C GLY A 109 1.07 2.76 4.05
N GLY A 110 1.14 2.21 2.84
CA GLY A 110 0.13 1.28 2.35
C GLY A 110 -1.20 1.91 1.95
N LYS A 111 -1.28 3.25 1.86
CA LYS A 111 -2.49 3.93 1.40
C LYS A 111 -2.61 3.81 -0.11
N LEU A 112 -3.76 3.32 -0.59
CA LEU A 112 -4.05 3.24 -2.02
C LEU A 112 -4.07 4.63 -2.69
N ARG A 113 -3.28 4.82 -3.75
CA ARG A 113 -3.25 6.04 -4.58
C ARG A 113 -4.03 5.88 -5.88
N LYS A 114 -3.84 4.76 -6.57
CA LYS A 114 -4.43 4.48 -7.88
C LYS A 114 -4.59 2.97 -8.07
N ALA A 115 -5.62 2.57 -8.80
CA ALA A 115 -5.80 1.20 -9.22
C ALA A 115 -6.26 1.13 -10.68
N VAL A 116 -5.74 0.16 -11.40
CA VAL A 116 -6.05 -0.08 -12.82
C VAL A 116 -6.29 -1.56 -13.03
N SER A 117 -7.28 -1.92 -13.83
CA SER A 117 -7.49 -3.28 -14.30
C SER A 117 -7.07 -3.40 -15.75
N TYR A 118 -6.46 -4.51 -16.10
CA TYR A 118 -6.16 -4.89 -17.46
C TYR A 118 -6.55 -6.34 -17.72
N GLN A 119 -6.98 -6.59 -18.95
CA GLN A 119 -7.19 -7.92 -19.50
C GLN A 119 -6.43 -7.99 -20.81
N ILE A 120 -5.95 -9.17 -21.17
CA ILE A 120 -5.25 -9.37 -22.44
C ILE A 120 -6.19 -8.98 -23.58
N GLY A 121 -5.70 -8.13 -24.49
CA GLY A 121 -6.46 -7.64 -25.64
C GLY A 121 -7.43 -6.48 -25.35
N ALA A 122 -7.44 -5.95 -24.12
CA ALA A 122 -8.30 -4.83 -23.74
C ALA A 122 -7.50 -3.61 -23.26
N GLU A 123 -8.04 -2.43 -23.53
CA GLU A 123 -7.50 -1.17 -23.00
C GLU A 123 -7.57 -1.15 -21.47
N PRO A 124 -6.49 -0.77 -20.77
CA PRO A 124 -6.52 -0.71 -19.32
C PRO A 124 -7.51 0.32 -18.80
N ARG A 125 -8.32 -0.12 -17.85
CA ARG A 125 -9.38 0.69 -17.25
C ARG A 125 -8.95 1.14 -15.87
N ARG A 126 -9.10 2.43 -15.58
CA ARG A 126 -9.00 2.93 -14.21
C ARG A 126 -10.20 2.43 -13.40
N LEU A 127 -9.92 1.82 -12.26
CA LEU A 127 -11.00 1.39 -11.36
C LEU A 127 -11.65 2.58 -10.66
N THR A 128 -12.95 2.48 -10.43
CA THR A 128 -13.66 3.40 -9.54
C THR A 128 -13.13 3.28 -8.12
N ALA A 129 -13.34 4.31 -7.30
CA ALA A 129 -12.87 4.28 -5.91
C ALA A 129 -13.46 3.10 -5.11
N SER A 130 -14.70 2.70 -5.38
CA SER A 130 -15.37 1.59 -4.72
C SER A 130 -14.74 0.24 -5.09
N GLU A 131 -14.63 -0.05 -6.40
CA GLU A 131 -13.98 -1.27 -6.91
C GLU A 131 -12.55 -1.40 -6.38
N ALA A 132 -11.79 -0.30 -6.47
CA ALA A 132 -10.40 -0.24 -6.06
C ALA A 132 -10.25 -0.54 -4.56
N ARG A 133 -11.11 0.02 -3.70
CA ARG A 133 -11.08 -0.22 -2.25
C ARG A 133 -11.43 -1.67 -1.90
N ALA A 134 -12.46 -2.22 -2.53
CA ALA A 134 -12.91 -3.59 -2.27
C ALA A 134 -11.81 -4.61 -2.62
N GLY A 135 -11.24 -4.51 -3.83
CA GLY A 135 -10.15 -5.37 -4.27
C GLY A 135 -8.88 -5.17 -3.43
N PHE A 136 -8.52 -3.92 -3.15
CA PHE A 136 -7.33 -3.61 -2.37
C PHE A 136 -7.41 -4.13 -0.93
N ALA A 137 -8.58 -4.12 -0.28
CA ALA A 137 -8.74 -4.67 1.06
C ALA A 137 -8.40 -6.17 1.13
N ALA A 138 -8.69 -6.94 0.08
CA ALA A 138 -8.30 -8.34 0.00
C ALA A 138 -6.77 -8.51 -0.11
N GLU A 139 -6.12 -7.65 -0.91
CA GLU A 139 -4.67 -7.65 -1.04
C GLU A 139 -3.97 -7.21 0.25
N VAL A 140 -4.50 -6.20 0.96
CA VAL A 140 -3.97 -5.79 2.27
C VAL A 140 -3.98 -6.96 3.25
N ARG A 141 -5.12 -7.67 3.39
CA ARG A 141 -5.21 -8.84 4.29
C ARG A 141 -4.17 -9.91 3.96
N TYR A 142 -4.03 -10.22 2.67
CA TYR A 142 -3.07 -11.22 2.19
C TYR A 142 -1.62 -10.82 2.51
N TRP A 143 -1.22 -9.62 2.09
CA TRP A 143 0.16 -9.15 2.24
C TRP A 143 0.53 -8.88 3.69
N SER A 144 -0.42 -8.39 4.51
CA SER A 144 -0.18 -8.23 5.95
C SER A 144 -0.01 -9.56 6.66
N GLY A 145 -0.79 -10.58 6.28
CA GLY A 145 -0.62 -11.94 6.80
C GLY A 145 0.76 -12.51 6.45
N ARG A 146 1.15 -12.42 5.17
CA ARG A 146 2.47 -12.85 4.70
C ARG A 146 3.63 -12.14 5.42
N ALA A 147 3.50 -10.82 5.62
CA ALA A 147 4.51 -10.05 6.32
C ALA A 147 4.69 -10.52 7.77
N HIS A 148 3.61 -10.99 8.41
CA HIS A 148 3.69 -11.56 9.76
C HIS A 148 4.38 -12.93 9.76
N GLU A 149 4.05 -13.82 8.83
CA GLU A 149 4.69 -15.14 8.70
C GLU A 149 6.19 -15.03 8.42
N GLY A 150 6.61 -14.11 7.56
CA GLY A 150 8.03 -13.86 7.26
C GLY A 150 8.81 -13.27 8.44
N VAL A 151 8.13 -12.62 9.40
CA VAL A 151 8.75 -12.16 10.65
C VAL A 151 8.85 -13.29 11.67
N LEU A 152 7.90 -14.23 11.67
CA LEU A 152 7.86 -15.36 12.62
C LEU A 152 8.71 -16.56 12.20
N SER A 153 9.09 -16.68 10.92
CA SER A 153 9.98 -17.72 10.43
C SER A 153 11.36 -17.13 10.13
N PRO A 154 12.30 -17.13 11.11
CA PRO A 154 13.68 -16.80 10.80
C PRO A 154 14.22 -17.86 9.83
N ALA A 155 14.88 -17.40 8.77
CA ALA A 155 15.54 -18.28 7.82
C ALA A 155 16.46 -19.26 8.57
N HIS A 156 16.20 -20.55 8.42
CA HIS A 156 17.08 -21.63 8.84
C HIS A 156 18.22 -21.81 7.84
#